data_AF-A0A7K4IMX4-F1
#
_entry.id   AF-A0A7K4IMX4-F1
#
_cell.length_a   1.000
_cell.length_b   1.000
_cell.length_c   1.000
_cell.angle_alpha   90.00
_cell.angle_beta   90.00
_cell.angle_gamma   90.00
#
_symmetry.space_group_name_H-M   'P 1'
#
loop_
_entity.id
_entity.type
_entity.pdbx_description
1 polymer ?
#
loop_
_entity_poly.entity_id
_entity_poly.type
_entity_poly.pdbx_seq_one_letter_code
_entity_poly.pdbx_strand_id
1 'polypeptide(L)'
;MKKPFRIIIEKLSEEPYASVICYPKATMNELSNRLKELQKLDIIALEFKGEKEVFNLPVLGKGCVGIVLTAYRNREKVALKIRRVDADRSGMQQEAKMLRKANSVDVGPKFLDVSNNFLLMQFINGILFPEWLEKHGGKSLVKKVLHEILEQCWRLDKSGLDHGELSHAPKHIVIDANNMPIIVDFETASVKRKPSNVTSICQFLFISGSVAKRIAETLNVKDMNAIIEVLRRYKNDRTRENFESILKVCYF
;
A
#
# COMPACT_ATOMS: atom_id res chain seq x y z
N MET A 1 1.92 16.81 15.71
CA MET A 1 0.90 15.75 15.48
C MET A 1 0.00 15.66 16.70
N LYS A 2 -1.33 15.51 16.52
CA LYS A 2 -2.24 15.23 17.63
C LYS A 2 -1.86 13.90 18.28
N LYS A 3 -1.97 13.81 19.61
CA LYS A 3 -1.65 12.59 20.36
C LYS A 3 -2.58 11.46 19.89
N PRO A 4 -2.06 10.27 19.55
CA PRO A 4 -2.90 9.12 19.21
C PRO A 4 -3.89 8.81 20.32
N PHE A 5 -5.13 8.49 19.96
CA PHE A 5 -6.14 8.08 20.92
C PHE A 5 -7.05 7.00 20.33
N ARG A 6 -7.70 6.25 21.22
CA ARG A 6 -8.53 5.09 20.86
C ARG A 6 -9.97 5.33 21.27
N ILE A 7 -10.90 4.88 20.42
CA ILE A 7 -12.33 4.97 20.64
C ILE A 7 -12.93 3.57 20.49
N ILE A 8 -13.61 3.12 21.53
CA ILE A 8 -14.34 1.84 21.54
C ILE A 8 -15.56 1.91 20.62
N ILE A 9 -15.98 0.76 20.09
CA ILE A 9 -17.03 0.68 19.07
C ILE A 9 -18.35 1.34 19.51
N GLU A 10 -18.69 1.29 20.80
CA GLU A 10 -19.91 1.87 21.38
C GLU A 10 -19.95 3.39 21.28
N LYS A 11 -18.77 4.05 21.24
CA LYS A 11 -18.64 5.50 21.14
C LYS A 11 -18.49 5.98 19.70
N LEU A 12 -18.39 5.07 18.72
CA LEU A 12 -18.20 5.43 17.32
C LEU A 12 -19.45 6.04 16.66
N SER A 13 -20.61 5.95 17.32
CA SER A 13 -21.82 6.65 16.89
C SER A 13 -21.81 8.15 17.18
N GLU A 14 -20.89 8.62 18.03
CA GLU A 14 -20.72 10.03 18.37
C GLU A 14 -19.90 10.78 17.31
N GLU A 15 -20.19 12.07 17.12
CA GLU A 15 -19.35 12.94 16.29
C GLU A 15 -18.03 13.28 17.00
N PRO A 16 -16.90 13.40 16.28
CA PRO A 16 -16.75 13.36 14.82
C PRO A 16 -16.52 11.95 14.23
N TYR A 17 -16.61 10.88 15.03
CA TYR A 17 -16.25 9.51 14.62
C TYR A 17 -17.25 8.93 13.61
N ALA A 18 -18.54 9.19 13.82
CA ALA A 18 -19.60 8.82 12.89
C ALA A 18 -19.33 9.36 11.48
N SER A 19 -18.93 10.63 11.37
CA SER A 19 -18.57 11.27 10.11
C SER A 19 -17.34 10.68 9.45
N VAL A 20 -16.35 10.18 10.20
CA VAL A 20 -15.20 9.47 9.61
C VAL A 20 -15.61 8.10 9.07
N ILE A 21 -16.41 7.35 9.82
CA ILE A 21 -16.88 6.01 9.42
C ILE A 21 -17.77 6.10 8.17
N CYS A 22 -18.54 7.16 8.03
CA CYS A 22 -19.45 7.39 6.90
C CYS A 22 -18.96 8.51 5.96
N TYR A 23 -17.65 8.75 5.88
CA TYR A 23 -17.12 9.84 5.06
C TYR A 23 -17.60 9.75 3.60
N PRO A 24 -18.00 10.87 2.96
CA PRO A 24 -17.96 12.23 3.47
C PRO A 24 -19.23 12.68 4.22
N LYS A 25 -20.32 11.91 4.18
CA LYS A 25 -21.60 12.29 4.77
C LYS A 25 -22.26 11.12 5.50
N ALA A 26 -22.47 11.30 6.80
CA ALA A 26 -23.16 10.33 7.63
C ALA A 26 -24.69 10.39 7.44
N THR A 27 -25.32 9.21 7.39
CA THR A 27 -26.76 9.05 7.62
C THR A 27 -26.94 8.01 8.72
N MET A 28 -28.01 8.10 9.51
CA MET A 28 -28.25 7.16 10.60
C MET A 28 -28.32 5.71 10.13
N ASN A 29 -28.91 5.47 8.95
CA ASN A 29 -29.01 4.13 8.38
C ASN A 29 -27.64 3.58 7.96
N GLU A 30 -26.84 4.37 7.23
CA GLU A 30 -25.50 3.97 6.80
C GLU A 30 -24.58 3.71 8.00
N LEU A 31 -24.64 4.58 9.01
CA LEU A 31 -23.86 4.43 10.24
C LEU A 31 -24.25 3.16 10.99
N SER A 32 -25.55 2.91 11.19
CA SER A 32 -26.03 1.70 11.87
C SER A 32 -25.56 0.43 11.15
N ASN A 33 -25.64 0.41 9.83
CA ASN A 33 -25.18 -0.73 9.02
C ASN A 33 -23.67 -0.94 9.15
N ARG A 34 -22.88 0.14 9.07
CA ARG A 34 -21.42 0.08 9.21
C ARG A 34 -20.98 -0.35 10.60
N LEU A 35 -21.64 0.10 11.67
CA LEU A 35 -21.34 -0.35 13.03
C LEU A 35 -21.61 -1.85 13.20
N LYS A 36 -22.71 -2.37 12.63
CA LYS A 36 -22.98 -3.82 12.60
C LYS A 36 -21.92 -4.59 11.82
N GLU A 37 -21.44 -4.06 10.70
CA GLU A 37 -20.32 -4.67 9.96
C GLU A 37 -19.04 -4.72 10.80
N LEU A 38 -18.68 -3.62 11.49
CA LEU A 38 -17.52 -3.59 12.38
C LEU A 38 -17.62 -4.62 13.51
N GLN A 39 -18.80 -4.76 14.12
CA GLN A 39 -19.05 -5.79 15.14
C GLN A 39 -18.87 -7.20 14.57
N LYS A 40 -19.39 -7.48 13.37
CA LYS A 40 -19.22 -8.78 12.69
C LYS A 40 -17.76 -9.09 12.32
N LEU A 41 -16.92 -8.07 12.19
CA LEU A 41 -15.49 -8.19 11.94
C LEU A 41 -14.66 -8.26 13.24
N ASP A 42 -15.33 -8.40 14.40
CA ASP A 42 -14.77 -8.43 15.76
C ASP A 42 -13.93 -7.19 16.11
N ILE A 43 -14.24 -6.04 15.50
CA ILE A 43 -13.56 -4.79 15.83
C ILE A 43 -14.10 -4.23 17.15
N ILE A 44 -13.21 -4.03 18.12
CA ILE A 44 -13.55 -3.51 19.44
C ILE A 44 -13.24 -2.02 19.59
N ALA A 45 -12.28 -1.49 18.82
CA ALA A 45 -11.88 -0.10 18.87
C ALA A 45 -11.18 0.38 17.59
N LEU A 46 -11.25 1.68 17.34
CA LEU A 46 -10.46 2.38 16.31
C LEU A 46 -9.44 3.31 16.98
N GLU A 47 -8.24 3.39 16.42
CA GLU A 47 -7.19 4.32 16.83
C GLU A 47 -6.99 5.40 15.78
N PHE A 48 -7.25 6.63 16.19
CA PHE A 48 -7.06 7.83 15.38
C PHE A 48 -5.62 8.30 15.55
N LYS A 49 -4.84 8.12 14.50
CA LYS A 49 -3.44 8.54 14.37
C LYS A 49 -3.06 8.59 12.90
N GLY A 50 -1.93 9.23 12.61
CA GLY A 50 -1.35 9.33 11.28
C GLY A 50 -1.16 10.78 10.88
N GLU A 51 -0.64 10.99 9.67
CA GLU A 51 -0.28 12.32 9.16
C GLU A 51 -1.41 13.01 8.40
N LYS A 52 -2.43 12.25 7.97
CA LYS A 52 -3.58 12.79 7.26
C LYS A 52 -4.70 13.08 8.25
N GLU A 53 -5.58 14.01 7.90
CA GLU A 53 -6.75 14.35 8.72
C GLU A 53 -8.06 14.22 7.93
N VAL A 54 -9.09 13.77 8.63
CA VAL A 54 -10.49 13.75 8.19
C VAL A 54 -11.34 14.29 9.33
N PHE A 55 -12.11 15.36 9.10
CA PHE A 55 -12.87 16.04 10.16
C PHE A 55 -12.02 16.34 11.42
N ASN A 56 -10.80 16.86 11.23
CA ASN A 56 -9.83 17.15 12.29
C ASN A 56 -9.36 15.92 13.10
N LEU A 57 -9.68 14.70 12.66
CA LEU A 57 -9.22 13.46 13.27
C LEU A 57 -8.06 12.88 12.46
N PRO A 58 -6.94 12.50 13.11
CA PRO A 58 -5.80 11.92 12.42
C PRO A 58 -6.10 10.49 11.94
N VAL A 59 -5.74 10.19 10.69
CA VAL A 59 -5.93 8.89 10.02
C VAL A 59 -4.65 8.43 9.34
N LEU A 60 -4.48 7.11 9.14
CA LEU A 60 -3.30 6.55 8.50
C LEU A 60 -3.20 6.95 7.03
N GLY A 61 -4.34 7.01 6.36
CA GLY A 61 -4.41 7.33 4.94
C GLY A 61 -5.79 7.79 4.52
N LYS A 62 -5.84 8.58 3.45
CA LYS A 62 -7.06 9.02 2.79
C LYS A 62 -6.82 8.98 1.29
N GLY A 63 -7.68 8.28 0.58
CA GLY A 63 -7.64 8.12 -0.87
C GLY A 63 -8.96 8.52 -1.53
N CYS A 64 -9.06 8.23 -2.83
CA CYS A 64 -10.23 8.53 -3.63
C CYS A 64 -11.44 7.66 -3.23
N VAL A 65 -11.22 6.40 -2.82
CA VAL A 65 -12.33 5.49 -2.47
C VAL A 65 -12.35 5.06 -1.02
N GLY A 66 -11.35 5.43 -0.20
CA GLY A 66 -11.29 4.96 1.18
C GLY A 66 -10.51 5.82 2.17
N ILE A 67 -10.74 5.56 3.46
CA ILE A 67 -9.97 6.06 4.60
C ILE A 67 -9.33 4.86 5.28
N VAL A 68 -8.07 4.99 5.70
CA VAL A 68 -7.35 3.93 6.42
C VAL A 68 -7.17 4.36 7.87
N LEU A 69 -7.60 3.51 8.80
CA LEU A 69 -7.43 3.65 10.24
C LEU A 69 -6.68 2.45 10.82
N THR A 70 -6.13 2.63 12.01
CA THR A 70 -5.79 1.49 12.85
C THR A 70 -7.05 1.00 13.54
N ALA A 71 -7.27 -0.31 13.57
CA ALA A 71 -8.34 -0.92 14.34
C ALA A 71 -7.78 -2.00 15.27
N TYR A 72 -8.57 -2.36 16.27
CA TYR A 72 -8.27 -3.43 17.21
C TYR A 72 -9.31 -4.52 17.04
N ARG A 73 -8.83 -5.70 16.64
CA ARG A 73 -9.63 -6.93 16.59
C ARG A 73 -9.17 -7.79 17.75
N ASN A 74 -10.02 -7.99 18.76
CA ASN A 74 -9.60 -8.61 20.02
C ASN A 74 -8.38 -7.90 20.64
N ARG A 75 -7.20 -8.56 20.67
CA ARG A 75 -5.92 -7.98 21.15
C ARG A 75 -4.96 -7.61 20.03
N GLU A 76 -5.36 -7.82 18.77
CA GLU A 76 -4.50 -7.62 17.61
C GLU A 76 -4.75 -6.25 16.98
N LYS A 77 -3.63 -5.62 16.60
CA LYS A 77 -3.63 -4.35 15.90
C LYS A 77 -3.66 -4.60 14.39
N VAL A 78 -4.68 -4.08 13.71
CA VAL A 78 -4.90 -4.27 12.28
C VAL A 78 -5.06 -2.94 11.55
N ALA A 79 -4.86 -2.94 10.24
CA ALA A 79 -5.22 -1.83 9.37
C ALA A 79 -6.64 -2.06 8.83
N LEU A 80 -7.48 -1.04 8.96
CA LEU A 80 -8.87 -1.04 8.51
C LEU A 80 -9.02 0.00 7.41
N LYS A 81 -9.28 -0.45 6.18
CA LYS A 81 -9.67 0.43 5.08
C LYS A 81 -11.19 0.51 5.02
N ILE A 82 -11.70 1.72 5.17
CA ILE A 82 -13.12 2.07 5.19
C ILE A 82 -13.48 2.64 3.82
N ARG A 83 -14.45 2.03 3.11
CA ARG A 83 -14.97 2.54 1.85
C ARG A 83 -15.63 3.90 2.07
N ARG A 84 -15.31 4.91 1.26
CA ARG A 84 -16.06 6.17 1.29
C ARG A 84 -17.47 5.94 0.77
N VAL A 85 -18.46 6.64 1.32
CA VAL A 85 -19.86 6.52 0.90
C VAL A 85 -20.04 6.98 -0.55
N ASP A 86 -19.26 7.98 -0.97
CA ASP A 86 -19.25 8.56 -2.32
C ASP A 86 -18.33 7.83 -3.32
N ALA A 87 -17.74 6.70 -2.92
CA ALA A 87 -16.89 5.93 -3.82
C ALA A 87 -17.71 5.31 -4.97
N ASP A 88 -17.19 5.40 -6.19
CA ASP A 88 -17.74 4.76 -7.40
C ASP A 88 -17.47 3.24 -7.41
N ARG A 89 -17.90 2.56 -6.34
CA ARG A 89 -17.87 1.11 -6.19
C ARG A 89 -18.87 0.65 -5.12
N SER A 90 -19.47 -0.51 -5.37
CA SER A 90 -20.50 -1.10 -4.50
C SER A 90 -19.96 -1.65 -3.18
N GLY A 91 -18.68 -2.03 -3.13
CA GLY A 91 -18.06 -2.57 -1.93
C GLY A 91 -16.56 -2.81 -2.04
N MET A 92 -15.97 -3.40 -0.99
CA MET A 92 -14.52 -3.66 -0.86
C MET A 92 -14.05 -5.00 -1.44
N GLN A 93 -14.97 -5.83 -1.98
CA GLN A 93 -14.70 -7.21 -2.38
C GLN A 93 -13.70 -7.30 -3.53
N GLN A 94 -13.77 -6.37 -4.50
CA GLN A 94 -12.84 -6.37 -5.62
C GLN A 94 -11.40 -6.10 -5.15
N GLU A 95 -11.21 -5.15 -4.25
CA GLU A 95 -9.88 -4.86 -3.68
C GLU A 95 -9.39 -6.00 -2.81
N ALA A 96 -10.25 -6.59 -1.98
CA ALA A 96 -9.94 -7.79 -1.21
C ALA A 96 -9.49 -8.95 -2.11
N LYS A 97 -10.14 -9.14 -3.26
CA LYS A 97 -9.76 -10.15 -4.25
C LYS A 97 -8.36 -9.89 -4.83
N MET A 98 -8.04 -8.63 -5.15
CA MET A 98 -6.71 -8.26 -5.64
C MET A 98 -5.64 -8.46 -4.57
N LEU A 99 -5.92 -8.07 -3.32
CA LEU A 99 -5.01 -8.28 -2.19
C LEU A 99 -4.75 -9.77 -1.92
N ARG A 100 -5.80 -10.60 -1.91
CA ARG A 100 -5.65 -12.07 -1.77
C ARG A 100 -4.80 -12.67 -2.89
N LYS A 101 -4.96 -12.18 -4.14
CA LYS A 101 -4.13 -12.59 -5.27
C LYS A 101 -2.67 -12.17 -5.08
N ALA A 102 -2.41 -10.96 -4.58
CA ALA A 102 -1.05 -10.53 -4.24
C ALA A 102 -0.44 -11.38 -3.12
N ASN A 103 -1.20 -11.67 -2.05
CA ASN A 103 -0.73 -12.52 -0.95
C ASN A 103 -0.44 -13.96 -1.38
N SER A 104 -1.11 -14.48 -2.43
CA SER A 104 -0.81 -15.82 -2.96
C SER A 104 0.58 -15.95 -3.58
N VAL A 105 1.28 -14.82 -3.79
CA VAL A 105 2.68 -14.75 -4.22
C VAL A 105 3.54 -13.99 -3.21
N ASP A 106 3.11 -13.95 -1.94
CA ASP A 106 3.81 -13.31 -0.82
C ASP A 106 4.09 -11.82 -1.03
N VAL A 107 3.15 -11.11 -1.65
CA VAL A 107 3.21 -9.65 -1.85
C VAL A 107 2.09 -8.95 -1.10
N GLY A 108 2.45 -7.83 -0.48
CA GLY A 108 1.54 -6.92 0.21
C GLY A 108 1.17 -7.33 1.64
N PRO A 109 0.39 -6.49 2.34
CA PRO A 109 -0.04 -6.79 3.70
C PRO A 109 -0.93 -8.03 3.71
N LYS A 110 -0.84 -8.87 4.75
CA LYS A 110 -1.71 -10.04 4.85
C LYS A 110 -3.17 -9.62 4.92
N PHE A 111 -3.99 -10.14 4.00
CA PHE A 111 -5.43 -10.06 4.05
C PHE A 111 -5.93 -10.76 5.33
N LEU A 112 -6.87 -10.14 6.04
CA LEU A 112 -7.48 -10.71 7.24
C LEU A 112 -8.97 -10.98 7.04
N ASP A 113 -9.74 -9.96 6.64
CA ASP A 113 -11.19 -10.09 6.48
C ASP A 113 -11.78 -8.98 5.59
N VAL A 114 -13.04 -9.13 5.17
CA VAL A 114 -13.74 -8.14 4.34
C VAL A 114 -15.25 -8.16 4.61
N SER A 115 -15.85 -6.97 4.63
CA SER A 115 -17.30 -6.77 4.55
C SER A 115 -17.65 -5.92 3.33
N ASN A 116 -18.88 -5.42 3.23
CA ASN A 116 -19.23 -4.55 2.13
C ASN A 116 -18.44 -3.24 2.17
N ASN A 117 -18.31 -2.64 3.36
CA ASN A 117 -17.70 -1.32 3.54
C ASN A 117 -16.28 -1.35 4.12
N PHE A 118 -15.78 -2.51 4.55
CA PHE A 118 -14.51 -2.60 5.27
C PHE A 118 -13.59 -3.67 4.68
N LEU A 119 -12.30 -3.37 4.62
CA LEU A 119 -11.23 -4.32 4.34
C LEU A 119 -10.25 -4.32 5.50
N LEU A 120 -10.06 -5.49 6.13
CA LEU A 120 -9.10 -5.71 7.20
C LEU A 120 -7.85 -6.36 6.63
N MET A 121 -6.70 -5.79 6.99
CA MET A 121 -5.40 -6.30 6.59
C MET A 121 -4.37 -6.07 7.69
N GLN A 122 -3.21 -6.71 7.55
CA GLN A 122 -2.07 -6.55 8.45
C GLN A 122 -1.74 -5.07 8.65
N PHE A 123 -1.61 -4.65 9.90
CA PHE A 123 -1.03 -3.35 10.20
C PHE A 123 0.48 -3.41 9.98
N ILE A 124 0.98 -2.58 9.06
CA ILE A 124 2.41 -2.43 8.83
C ILE A 124 2.94 -1.30 9.71
N ASN A 125 3.79 -1.65 10.69
CA ASN A 125 4.49 -0.66 11.49
C ASN A 125 5.77 -0.23 10.75
N GLY A 126 5.69 0.87 10.02
CA GLY A 126 6.77 1.32 9.15
C GLY A 126 6.60 2.76 8.70
N ILE A 127 7.55 3.22 7.90
CA ILE A 127 7.56 4.55 7.27
C ILE A 127 7.55 4.41 5.75
N LEU A 128 7.16 5.45 5.03
CA LEU A 128 7.13 5.42 3.57
C LEU A 128 8.55 5.33 2.99
N PHE A 129 8.70 4.63 1.87
CA PHE A 129 10.02 4.41 1.24
C PHE A 129 10.82 5.69 0.98
N PRO A 130 10.25 6.80 0.46
CA PRO A 130 11.01 8.05 0.30
C PRO A 130 11.56 8.59 1.62
N GLU A 131 10.75 8.60 2.67
CA GLU A 131 11.18 9.04 4.01
C GLU A 131 12.25 8.13 4.58
N TRP A 132 12.10 6.81 4.39
CA TRP A 132 13.10 5.83 4.79
C TRP A 132 14.45 6.06 4.11
N LEU A 133 14.44 6.35 2.80
CA LEU A 133 15.63 6.59 1.99
C LEU A 133 16.37 7.89 2.38
N GLU A 134 15.65 8.91 2.86
CA GLU A 134 16.28 10.13 3.40
C GLU A 134 17.02 9.83 4.72
N LYS A 135 16.42 9.00 5.57
CA LYS A 135 16.98 8.62 6.88
C LYS A 135 18.07 7.55 6.79
N HIS A 136 18.10 6.77 5.72
CA HIS A 136 19.01 5.63 5.56
C HIS A 136 19.74 5.71 4.21
N GLY A 137 21.07 5.88 4.26
CA GLY A 137 21.92 6.01 3.06
C GLY A 137 22.92 4.87 2.87
N GLY A 138 22.88 3.83 3.70
CA GLY A 138 23.84 2.72 3.60
C GLY A 138 23.66 1.95 2.30
N LYS A 139 24.66 2.01 1.40
CA LYS A 139 24.60 1.40 0.06
C LYS A 139 24.10 -0.04 0.07
N SER A 140 24.63 -0.89 0.96
CA SER A 140 24.22 -2.30 1.08
C SER A 140 22.75 -2.47 1.49
N LEU A 141 22.29 -1.66 2.45
CA LEU A 141 20.91 -1.71 2.95
C LEU A 141 19.92 -1.24 1.89
N VAL A 142 20.21 -0.11 1.23
CA VAL A 142 19.41 0.41 0.12
C VAL A 142 19.35 -0.61 -1.02
N LYS A 143 20.48 -1.24 -1.34
CA LYS A 143 20.57 -2.30 -2.35
C LYS A 143 19.64 -3.48 -2.02
N LYS A 144 19.66 -3.96 -0.77
CA LYS A 144 18.78 -5.04 -0.30
C LYS A 144 17.29 -4.69 -0.39
N VAL A 145 16.91 -3.48 0.02
CA VAL A 145 15.51 -3.02 -0.02
C VAL A 145 15.00 -2.90 -1.46
N LEU A 146 15.79 -2.30 -2.35
CA LEU A 146 15.42 -2.15 -3.76
C LEU A 146 15.32 -3.51 -4.47
N HIS A 147 16.23 -4.44 -4.19
CA HIS A 147 16.14 -5.81 -4.70
C HIS A 147 14.81 -6.46 -4.29
N GLU A 148 14.43 -6.37 -3.02
CA GLU A 148 13.18 -6.95 -2.54
C GLU A 148 11.94 -6.28 -3.15
N ILE A 149 11.95 -4.95 -3.35
CA ILE A 149 10.88 -4.24 -4.09
C ILE A 149 10.72 -4.81 -5.50
N LEU A 150 11.84 -5.02 -6.22
CA LEU A 150 11.83 -5.54 -7.58
C LEU A 150 11.35 -7.01 -7.62
N GLU A 151 11.76 -7.82 -6.66
CA GLU A 151 11.34 -9.22 -6.55
C GLU A 151 9.83 -9.32 -6.27
N GLN A 152 9.26 -8.46 -5.43
CA GLN A 152 7.80 -8.36 -5.25
C GLN A 152 7.10 -7.98 -6.56
N CYS A 153 7.63 -7.00 -7.30
CA CYS A 153 7.06 -6.59 -8.57
C CYS A 153 7.12 -7.69 -9.64
N TRP A 154 8.21 -8.47 -9.67
CA TRP A 154 8.34 -9.62 -10.57
C TRP A 154 7.33 -10.72 -10.23
N ARG A 155 7.16 -11.03 -8.94
CA ARG A 155 6.13 -11.98 -8.46
C ARG A 155 4.72 -11.55 -8.86
N LEU A 156 4.39 -10.25 -8.76
CA LEU A 156 3.13 -9.70 -9.24
C LEU A 156 2.97 -9.89 -10.76
N ASP A 157 3.98 -9.52 -11.54
CA ASP A 157 3.97 -9.68 -13.00
C ASP A 157 3.76 -11.14 -13.42
N LYS A 158 4.47 -12.07 -12.79
CA LYS A 158 4.33 -13.52 -13.03
C LYS A 158 2.96 -14.06 -12.64
N SER A 159 2.35 -13.50 -11.60
CA SER A 159 1.02 -13.91 -11.16
C SER A 159 -0.11 -13.42 -12.07
N GLY A 160 0.19 -12.54 -13.03
CA GLY A 160 -0.79 -11.87 -13.88
C GLY A 160 -1.49 -10.68 -13.21
N LEU A 161 -0.98 -10.18 -12.07
CA LEU A 161 -1.60 -9.09 -11.32
C LEU A 161 -0.84 -7.79 -11.59
N ASP A 162 -1.51 -6.84 -12.25
CA ASP A 162 -1.01 -5.48 -12.43
C ASP A 162 -1.45 -4.59 -11.26
N HIS A 163 -0.52 -3.96 -10.54
CA HIS A 163 -0.86 -3.05 -9.45
C HIS A 163 -1.50 -1.75 -9.94
N GLY A 164 -1.04 -1.20 -11.07
CA GLY A 164 -1.62 0.00 -11.71
C GLY A 164 -1.10 1.36 -11.22
N GLU A 165 -0.39 1.46 -10.09
CA GLU A 165 0.04 2.76 -9.52
C GLU A 165 1.55 2.85 -9.21
N LEU A 166 2.33 1.83 -9.53
CA LEU A 166 3.76 1.77 -9.16
C LEU A 166 4.67 2.75 -9.92
N SER A 167 4.19 3.41 -10.98
CA SER A 167 4.92 4.48 -11.68
C SER A 167 4.98 5.79 -10.88
N HIS A 168 4.12 5.93 -9.86
CA HIS A 168 4.14 7.00 -8.89
C HIS A 168 3.91 6.40 -7.50
N ALA A 169 4.96 5.75 -6.96
CA ALA A 169 4.87 4.94 -5.74
C ALA A 169 5.28 5.60 -4.41
N PRO A 170 5.38 6.94 -4.22
CA PRO A 170 5.91 7.48 -2.95
C PRO A 170 5.03 7.15 -1.73
N LYS A 171 3.75 6.81 -1.95
CA LYS A 171 2.79 6.37 -0.93
C LYS A 171 2.47 4.87 -0.93
N HIS A 172 3.04 4.10 -1.88
CA HIS A 172 2.67 2.70 -2.15
C HIS A 172 3.68 1.68 -1.65
N ILE A 173 4.77 2.13 -1.01
CA ILE A 173 5.79 1.25 -0.42
C ILE A 173 6.03 1.71 1.01
N VAL A 174 5.75 0.82 1.96
CA VAL A 174 6.05 1.01 3.38
C VAL A 174 7.23 0.12 3.75
N ILE A 175 8.22 0.67 4.43
CA ILE A 175 9.36 -0.07 4.97
C ILE A 175 9.10 -0.32 6.45
N ASP A 176 9.00 -1.60 6.83
CA ASP A 176 8.78 -1.98 8.23
C ASP A 176 10.04 -1.79 9.10
N ALA A 177 9.89 -2.03 10.40
CA ALA A 177 10.99 -1.92 11.37
C ALA A 177 12.19 -2.85 11.09
N ASN A 178 12.01 -3.91 10.29
CA ASN A 178 13.05 -4.86 9.89
C ASN A 178 13.69 -4.52 8.54
N ASN A 179 13.37 -3.35 7.97
CA ASN A 179 13.74 -2.93 6.62
C ASN A 179 13.16 -3.81 5.51
N MET A 180 12.01 -4.46 5.76
CA MET A 180 11.29 -5.17 4.71
C MET A 180 10.34 -4.21 3.99
N PRO A 181 10.51 -3.99 2.67
CA PRO A 181 9.56 -3.22 1.89
C PRO A 181 8.27 -4.01 1.69
N ILE A 182 7.14 -3.33 1.78
CA ILE A 182 5.82 -3.92 1.58
C ILE A 182 5.05 -3.01 0.62
N ILE A 183 4.66 -3.57 -0.52
CA ILE A 183 3.78 -2.89 -1.49
C ILE A 183 2.37 -2.84 -0.93
N VAL A 184 1.75 -1.66 -0.90
CA VAL A 184 0.42 -1.43 -0.33
C VAL A 184 -0.52 -0.78 -1.34
N ASP A 185 -1.83 -0.87 -1.05
CA ASP A 185 -2.92 -0.27 -1.82
C ASP A 185 -3.20 -0.94 -3.18
N PHE A 186 -3.87 -2.09 -3.14
CA PHE A 186 -4.28 -2.87 -4.33
C PHE A 186 -5.64 -2.43 -4.91
N GLU A 187 -6.05 -1.20 -4.63
CA GLU A 187 -7.33 -0.63 -5.05
C GLU A 187 -7.48 -0.60 -6.58
N THR A 188 -6.43 -0.12 -7.26
CA THR A 188 -6.37 0.04 -8.70
C THR A 188 -5.92 -1.24 -9.42
N ALA A 189 -5.55 -2.27 -8.66
CA ALA A 189 -4.97 -3.49 -9.20
C ALA A 189 -5.95 -4.27 -10.09
N SER A 190 -5.42 -4.98 -11.08
CA SER A 190 -6.22 -5.67 -12.08
C SER A 190 -5.53 -6.91 -12.63
N VAL A 191 -6.33 -7.94 -12.88
CA VAL A 191 -5.91 -9.14 -13.63
C VAL A 191 -6.26 -9.06 -15.12
N LYS A 192 -6.94 -7.99 -15.55
CA LYS A 192 -7.34 -7.79 -16.95
C LYS A 192 -6.30 -7.00 -17.75
N ARG A 193 -5.53 -6.14 -17.06
CA ARG A 193 -4.46 -5.36 -17.69
C ARG A 193 -3.20 -6.20 -17.80
N LYS A 194 -2.41 -5.96 -18.85
CA LYS A 194 -1.09 -6.58 -19.00
C LYS A 194 -0.18 -6.06 -17.87
N PRO A 195 0.38 -6.92 -17.00
CA PRO A 195 1.20 -6.47 -15.88
C PRO A 195 2.45 -5.72 -16.33
N SER A 196 2.72 -4.60 -15.67
CA SER A 196 3.91 -3.80 -15.92
C SER A 196 4.60 -3.37 -14.63
N ASN A 197 4.46 -4.13 -13.54
CA ASN A 197 4.90 -3.72 -12.21
C ASN A 197 6.41 -3.43 -12.16
N VAL A 198 7.24 -4.34 -12.70
CA VAL A 198 8.71 -4.15 -12.73
C VAL A 198 9.08 -2.90 -13.52
N THR A 199 8.51 -2.71 -14.71
CA THR A 199 8.80 -1.53 -15.53
C THR A 199 8.30 -0.24 -14.88
N SER A 200 7.11 -0.26 -14.27
CA SER A 200 6.52 0.88 -13.59
C SER A 200 7.33 1.28 -12.37
N ILE A 201 7.75 0.32 -11.54
CA ILE A 201 8.54 0.65 -10.36
C ILE A 201 9.95 1.13 -10.72
N CYS A 202 10.58 0.58 -11.76
CA CYS A 202 11.87 1.08 -12.23
C CYS A 202 11.80 2.53 -12.74
N GLN A 203 10.67 2.94 -13.33
CA GLN A 203 10.45 4.34 -13.70
C GLN A 203 10.53 5.26 -12.46
N PHE A 204 9.86 4.87 -11.38
CA PHE A 204 9.86 5.62 -10.12
C PHE A 204 11.23 5.59 -9.42
N LEU A 205 11.89 4.44 -9.41
CA LEU A 205 13.15 4.23 -8.67
C LEU A 205 14.38 4.77 -9.39
N PHE A 206 14.42 4.79 -10.71
CA PHE A 206 15.67 5.05 -11.44
C PHE A 206 15.55 6.15 -12.48
N ILE A 207 14.36 6.43 -13.03
CA ILE A 207 14.26 7.28 -14.22
C ILE A 207 13.94 8.74 -13.88
N SER A 208 12.96 9.01 -13.01
CA SER A 208 12.50 10.38 -12.77
C SER A 208 12.09 10.64 -11.32
N GLY A 209 12.40 11.85 -10.82
CA GLY A 209 11.99 12.32 -9.50
C GLY A 209 13.13 12.40 -8.49
N SER A 210 12.83 12.92 -7.29
CA SER A 210 13.80 13.04 -6.20
C SER A 210 14.32 11.69 -5.72
N VAL A 211 13.44 10.68 -5.65
CA VAL A 211 13.80 9.30 -5.28
C VAL A 211 14.86 8.73 -6.22
N ALA A 212 14.67 8.89 -7.54
CA ALA A 212 15.63 8.42 -8.54
C ALA A 212 17.00 9.09 -8.40
N LYS A 213 17.03 10.41 -8.18
CA LYS A 213 18.28 11.15 -7.93
C LYS A 213 19.00 10.63 -6.69
N ARG A 214 18.26 10.45 -5.59
CA ARG A 214 18.82 9.96 -4.32
C ARG A 214 19.37 8.54 -4.44
N ILE A 215 18.69 7.65 -5.17
CA ILE A 215 19.19 6.30 -5.44
C ILE A 215 20.45 6.34 -6.30
N ALA A 216 20.47 7.17 -7.36
CA ALA A 216 21.63 7.33 -8.22
C ALA A 216 22.87 7.81 -7.44
N GLU A 217 22.71 8.79 -6.55
CA GLU A 217 23.76 9.27 -5.64
C GLU A 217 24.24 8.16 -4.69
N THR A 218 23.31 7.42 -4.09
CA THR A 218 23.63 6.39 -3.08
C THR A 218 24.33 5.17 -3.70
N LEU A 219 23.90 4.75 -4.89
CA LEU A 219 24.41 3.54 -5.55
C LEU A 219 25.53 3.81 -6.57
N ASN A 220 25.74 5.08 -6.94
CA ASN A 220 26.62 5.51 -8.04
C ASN A 220 26.19 4.89 -9.38
N VAL A 221 24.89 4.99 -9.70
CA VAL A 221 24.34 4.50 -10.98
C VAL A 221 24.82 5.40 -12.10
N LYS A 222 25.53 4.84 -13.08
CA LYS A 222 26.17 5.62 -14.16
C LYS A 222 25.52 5.48 -15.53
N ASP A 223 24.80 4.40 -15.78
CA ASP A 223 24.27 4.08 -17.12
C ASP A 223 22.75 3.88 -17.14
N MET A 224 22.04 4.99 -17.33
CA MET A 224 20.58 4.97 -17.49
C MET A 224 20.12 4.31 -18.79
N ASN A 225 20.93 4.36 -19.85
CA ASN A 225 20.57 3.76 -21.13
C ASN A 225 20.56 2.23 -21.03
N ALA A 226 21.53 1.66 -20.32
CA ALA A 226 21.56 0.23 -20.02
C ALA A 226 20.29 -0.23 -19.29
N ILE A 227 19.81 0.53 -18.28
CA ILE A 227 18.57 0.22 -17.55
C ILE A 227 17.37 0.21 -18.50
N ILE A 228 17.24 1.23 -19.36
CA ILE A 228 16.14 1.33 -20.32
C ILE A 228 16.15 0.14 -21.30
N GLU A 229 17.32 -0.28 -21.75
CA GLU A 229 17.45 -1.41 -22.68
C GLU A 229 16.99 -2.74 -22.07
N VAL A 230 17.45 -3.06 -20.85
CA VAL A 230 17.04 -4.30 -20.18
C VAL A 230 15.55 -4.29 -19.81
N LEU A 231 14.99 -3.12 -19.47
CA LEU A 231 13.55 -2.98 -19.23
C LEU A 231 12.73 -3.19 -20.50
N ARG A 232 13.20 -2.74 -21.67
CA ARG A 232 12.55 -3.02 -22.95
C ARG A 232 12.53 -4.51 -23.26
N ARG A 233 13.65 -5.21 -23.04
CA ARG A 233 13.75 -6.67 -23.21
C ARG A 233 12.76 -7.40 -22.29
N TYR A 234 12.75 -7.08 -21.00
CA TYR A 234 11.81 -7.66 -20.03
C TYR A 234 10.34 -7.39 -20.38
N LYS A 235 10.01 -6.17 -20.83
CA LYS A 235 8.63 -5.81 -21.22
C LYS A 235 8.10 -6.70 -22.34
N ASN A 236 8.97 -7.02 -23.31
CA ASN A 236 8.68 -7.90 -24.43
C ASN A 236 8.60 -9.36 -24.00
N ASP A 237 9.54 -9.80 -23.16
CA ASP A 237 9.61 -11.18 -22.67
C ASP A 237 9.95 -11.24 -21.17
N ARG A 238 8.96 -11.61 -20.34
CA ARG A 238 9.03 -11.56 -18.87
C ARG A 238 9.62 -12.85 -18.28
N THR A 239 10.82 -13.23 -18.69
CA THR A 239 11.53 -14.41 -18.15
C THR A 239 12.25 -14.10 -16.84
N ARG A 240 12.75 -15.12 -16.13
CA ARG A 240 13.59 -14.89 -14.94
C ARG A 240 14.93 -14.29 -15.37
N GLU A 241 15.47 -14.76 -16.48
CA GLU A 241 16.74 -14.32 -17.07
C GLU A 241 16.72 -12.82 -17.43
N ASN A 242 15.63 -12.35 -18.05
CA ASN A 242 15.48 -10.92 -18.35
C ASN A 242 15.29 -10.08 -17.09
N PHE A 243 14.64 -10.62 -16.05
CA PHE A 243 14.54 -9.95 -14.75
C PHE A 243 15.89 -9.86 -14.03
N GLU A 244 16.67 -10.94 -13.97
CA GLU A 244 18.04 -10.96 -13.43
C GLU A 244 18.96 -9.98 -14.17
N SER A 245 18.74 -9.79 -15.46
CA SER A 245 19.48 -8.79 -16.25
C SER A 245 19.21 -7.36 -15.78
N ILE A 246 17.96 -7.04 -15.36
CA ILE A 246 17.63 -5.78 -14.71
C ILE A 246 18.36 -5.67 -13.38
N LEU A 247 18.34 -6.73 -12.57
CA LEU A 247 18.97 -6.72 -11.26
C LEU A 247 20.48 -6.40 -11.34
N LYS A 248 21.18 -7.04 -12.27
CA LYS A 248 22.60 -6.82 -12.53
C LYS A 248 22.92 -5.37 -12.92
N VAL A 249 22.15 -4.78 -13.82
CA VAL A 249 22.38 -3.39 -14.29
C VAL A 249 22.07 -2.38 -13.19
N CYS A 250 21.09 -2.66 -12.33
CA CYS A 250 20.82 -1.84 -11.16
C CYS A 250 21.79 -2.08 -9.98
N TYR A 251 22.88 -2.83 -10.22
CA TYR A 251 23.92 -3.17 -9.24
C TYR A 251 23.42 -3.97 -8.04
N PHE A 252 22.41 -4.84 -8.21
CA PHE A 252 22.01 -5.82 -7.21
C PHE A 252 22.87 -7.09 -7.24
#